data_AF-A0A1S9V6N2-F1
#
_entry.id   AF-A0A1S9V6N2-F1
#
_cell.length_a   1.000
_cell.length_b   1.000
_cell.length_c   1.000
_cell.angle_alpha   90.00
_cell.angle_beta   90.00
_cell.angle_gamma   90.00
#
_symmetry.space_group_name_H-M   'P 1'
#
loop_
_entity.id
_entity.type
_entity.pdbx_description
1 polymer ?
#
loop_
_entity_poly.entity_id
_entity_poly.type
_entity_poly.pdbx_seq_one_letter_code
_entity_poly.pdbx_strand_id
1 'polypeptide(L)'
;MQDNVLEQLIKRRSVLSSEKEREILATDLNDIYESSQRFEKLLESMVNFQQNKDDLIDILIEVEIELDHINWHYKSLKKKLKVLMKE
;
A
#
# COMPACT_ATOMS: atom_id res chain seq x y z
N MET A 1 30.20 17.34 -24.06
CA MET A 1 29.16 16.32 -23.83
C MET A 1 27.87 17.07 -23.56
N GLN A 2 26.93 17.06 -24.52
CA GLN A 2 25.57 17.54 -24.24
C GLN A 2 24.96 16.51 -23.29
N ASP A 3 24.88 16.85 -22.00
CA ASP A 3 24.04 16.10 -21.07
C ASP A 3 22.68 15.94 -21.73
N ASN A 4 22.31 14.67 -21.92
CA ASN A 4 21.26 14.24 -22.80
C ASN A 4 19.98 15.02 -22.44
N VAL A 5 19.50 15.87 -23.35
CA VAL A 5 18.26 16.66 -23.15
C VAL A 5 17.11 15.76 -22.71
N LEU A 6 17.13 14.50 -23.16
CA LEU A 6 16.22 13.45 -22.72
C LEU A 6 16.35 13.14 -21.22
N GLU A 7 17.56 13.00 -20.67
CA GLU A 7 17.78 12.79 -19.24
C GLU A 7 17.33 14.00 -18.41
N GLN A 8 17.56 15.23 -18.88
CA GLN A 8 17.08 16.42 -18.19
C GLN A 8 15.55 16.53 -18.22
N LEU A 9 14.92 16.15 -19.33
CA LEU A 9 13.46 16.09 -19.46
C LEU A 9 12.85 14.96 -18.62
N ILE A 10 13.50 13.79 -18.57
CA ILE A 10 13.14 12.69 -17.68
C ILE A 10 13.25 13.16 -16.24
N LYS A 11 14.34 13.83 -15.84
CA LYS A 11 14.54 14.34 -14.47
C LYS A 11 13.51 15.40 -14.08
N ARG A 12 13.14 16.30 -15.01
CA ARG A 12 12.07 17.30 -14.81
C ARG A 12 10.68 16.68 -14.74
N ARG A 13 10.44 15.55 -15.42
CA ARG A 13 9.15 14.83 -15.39
C ARG A 13 9.11 13.71 -14.33
N SER A 14 10.25 13.27 -13.81
CA SER A 14 10.36 12.20 -12.81
C SER A 14 10.11 12.71 -11.39
N VAL A 15 10.32 14.00 -11.16
CA VAL A 15 9.88 14.65 -9.93
C VAL A 15 8.38 14.87 -10.08
N LEU A 16 7.60 14.00 -9.47
CA LEU A 16 6.17 14.23 -9.27
C LEU A 16 6.02 15.59 -8.60
N SER A 17 5.02 16.38 -8.98
CA SER A 17 4.72 17.60 -8.21
C SER A 17 4.47 17.20 -6.75
N SER A 18 4.82 18.08 -5.80
CA SER A 18 4.58 17.80 -4.37
C SER A 18 3.11 17.47 -4.07
N GLU A 19 2.19 17.98 -4.88
CA GLU A 19 0.78 17.62 -4.89
C GLU A 19 0.56 16.16 -5.30
N LYS A 20 1.18 15.71 -6.40
CA LYS A 20 1.06 14.33 -6.85
C LYS A 20 1.71 13.34 -5.87
N GLU A 21 2.80 13.71 -5.20
CA GLU A 21 3.39 12.87 -4.15
C GLU A 21 2.46 12.76 -2.93
N ARG A 22 1.84 13.87 -2.52
CA ARG A 22 0.83 13.89 -1.45
C ARG A 22 -0.40 13.07 -1.80
N GLU A 23 -0.89 13.12 -3.03
CA GLU A 23 -1.99 12.27 -3.50
C GLU A 23 -1.66 10.79 -3.31
N ILE A 24 -0.47 10.34 -3.75
CA ILE A 24 -0.15 8.91 -3.65
C ILE A 24 0.08 8.50 -2.18
N LEU A 25 0.58 9.38 -1.31
CA LEU A 25 0.63 9.11 0.13
C LEU A 25 -0.77 8.97 0.73
N ALA A 26 -1.71 9.84 0.34
CA ALA A 26 -3.09 9.78 0.80
C ALA A 26 -3.77 8.49 0.31
N THR A 27 -3.51 8.07 -0.93
CA THR A 27 -3.95 6.78 -1.47
C THR A 27 -3.38 5.62 -0.65
N ASP A 28 -2.05 5.56 -0.45
CA ASP A 28 -1.42 4.50 0.34
C ASP A 28 -1.99 4.42 1.77
N LEU A 29 -2.27 5.55 2.40
CA LEU A 29 -2.89 5.59 3.74
C LEU A 29 -4.33 5.08 3.72
N ASN A 30 -5.12 5.48 2.72
CA ASN A 30 -6.50 5.03 2.58
C ASN A 30 -6.57 3.52 2.33
N ASP A 31 -5.73 2.99 1.44
CA ASP A 31 -5.68 1.57 1.13
C ASP A 31 -5.28 0.73 2.36
N ILE A 32 -4.30 1.19 3.14
CA ILE A 32 -3.94 0.56 4.42
C ILE A 32 -5.15 0.57 5.38
N TYR A 33 -5.86 1.68 5.50
CA TYR A 33 -7.01 1.79 6.40
C TYR A 33 -8.13 0.84 5.97
N GLU A 34 -8.51 0.84 4.69
CA GLU A 34 -9.59 -0.02 4.18
C GLU A 34 -9.26 -1.50 4.32
N SER A 35 -8.03 -1.91 3.96
CA SER A 35 -7.60 -3.30 4.16
C SER A 35 -7.53 -3.69 5.62
N SER A 36 -7.14 -2.78 6.52
CA SER A 36 -7.17 -3.05 7.97
C SER A 36 -8.59 -3.30 8.47
N GLN A 37 -9.57 -2.55 7.95
CA GLN A 37 -10.98 -2.76 8.28
C GLN A 37 -11.54 -4.09 7.73
N ARG A 38 -11.10 -4.52 6.53
CA ARG A 38 -11.44 -5.84 5.98
C ARG A 38 -10.81 -6.97 6.79
N PHE A 39 -9.53 -6.82 7.12
CA PHE A 39 -8.79 -7.76 7.96
C PHE A 39 -9.44 -7.95 9.34
N GLU A 40 -9.85 -6.85 9.99
CA GLU A 40 -10.57 -6.91 11.28
C GLU A 40 -11.86 -7.75 11.18
N LYS A 41 -12.67 -7.53 10.14
CA LYS A 41 -13.90 -8.32 9.90
C LYS A 41 -13.61 -9.81 9.63
N LEU A 42 -12.51 -10.11 8.93
CA LEU A 42 -12.08 -11.49 8.69
C LEU A 42 -11.71 -12.16 10.02
N LEU A 43 -10.97 -11.47 10.90
CA LEU A 43 -10.65 -11.98 12.23
C LEU A 43 -11.90 -12.21 13.09
N GLU A 44 -12.85 -11.27 13.09
CA GLU A 44 -14.13 -11.44 13.79
C GLU A 44 -14.89 -12.67 13.27
N SER A 45 -14.87 -12.90 11.96
CA SER A 45 -15.49 -14.05 11.32
C SER A 45 -14.81 -15.37 11.72
N MET A 46 -13.48 -15.36 11.90
CA MET A 46 -12.72 -16.52 12.41
C MET A 46 -13.02 -16.82 13.89
N VAL A 47 -13.16 -15.79 14.73
CA VAL A 47 -13.43 -15.98 16.18
C VAL A 47 -14.83 -16.56 16.40
N ASN A 48 -15.80 -16.19 15.56
CA ASN A 48 -17.17 -16.68 15.63
C ASN A 48 -17.41 -17.96 14.80
N PHE A 49 -16.33 -18.59 14.32
CA PHE A 49 -16.40 -19.67 13.36
C PHE A 49 -16.93 -20.98 13.98
N GLN A 50 -18.04 -21.48 13.45
CA GLN A 50 -18.64 -22.80 13.76
C GLN A 50 -18.65 -23.77 12.57
N GLN A 51 -18.00 -23.41 11.46
CA GLN A 51 -18.09 -24.09 10.16
C GLN A 51 -17.01 -25.17 9.93
N ASN A 52 -17.01 -25.79 8.74
CA ASN A 52 -16.10 -26.88 8.37
C ASN A 52 -14.67 -26.37 8.08
N LYS A 53 -13.70 -27.26 7.89
CA LYS A 53 -12.29 -26.88 7.72
C LYS A 53 -11.99 -26.11 6.42
N ASP A 54 -12.77 -26.32 5.37
CA ASP A 54 -12.54 -25.69 4.06
C ASP A 54 -12.91 -24.21 4.11
N ASP A 55 -14.03 -23.87 4.76
CA ASP A 55 -14.44 -22.46 4.94
C ASP A 55 -13.42 -21.69 5.80
N LEU A 56 -12.73 -22.36 6.74
CA LEU A 56 -11.66 -21.75 7.54
C LEU A 56 -10.41 -21.47 6.68
N ILE A 57 -10.08 -22.38 5.76
CA ILE A 57 -8.94 -22.21 4.85
C ILE A 57 -9.19 -21.02 3.93
N ASP A 58 -10.40 -20.87 3.39
CA ASP A 58 -10.75 -19.73 2.55
C ASP A 58 -10.59 -18.40 3.30
N ILE A 59 -11.06 -18.32 4.56
CA ILE A 59 -10.87 -17.11 5.38
C ILE A 59 -9.39 -16.83 5.66
N LEU A 60 -8.59 -17.87 5.89
CA LEU A 60 -7.14 -17.72 6.11
C LEU A 60 -6.43 -17.19 4.85
N ILE A 61 -6.84 -17.62 3.66
CA ILE A 61 -6.32 -17.12 2.39
C ILE A 61 -6.66 -15.62 2.24
N GLU A 62 -7.89 -15.22 2.51
CA GLU A 62 -8.29 -13.81 2.47
C GLU A 62 -7.52 -12.95 3.47
N VAL A 63 -7.25 -13.50 4.67
CA VAL A 63 -6.39 -12.83 5.67
C VAL A 63 -4.99 -12.61 5.15
N GLU A 64 -4.37 -13.61 4.51
CA GLU A 64 -3.04 -13.47 3.91
C GLU A 64 -3.02 -12.37 2.84
N ILE A 65 -4.02 -12.34 1.97
CA ILE A 65 -4.16 -11.35 0.90
C ILE A 65 -4.23 -9.92 1.47
N GLU A 66 -5.07 -9.69 2.50
CA GLU A 66 -5.20 -8.36 3.10
C GLU A 66 -3.92 -7.92 3.82
N LEU A 67 -3.22 -8.84 4.50
CA LEU A 67 -1.94 -8.54 5.14
C LEU A 67 -0.86 -8.19 4.12
N ASP A 68 -0.80 -8.89 2.99
CA ASP A 68 0.13 -8.57 1.91
C ASP A 68 -0.18 -7.22 1.27
N HIS A 69 -1.46 -6.89 1.08
CA HIS A 69 -1.91 -5.59 0.59
C HIS A 69 -1.47 -4.45 1.52
N ILE A 70 -1.74 -4.57 2.82
CA ILE A 70 -1.31 -3.60 3.84
C ILE A 70 0.21 -3.44 3.82
N ASN A 71 0.95 -4.55 3.79
CA ASN A 71 2.42 -4.54 3.79
C ASN A 71 2.98 -3.84 2.55
N TRP A 72 2.37 -4.06 1.39
CA TRP A 72 2.78 -3.42 0.14
C TRP A 72 2.64 -1.89 0.22
N HIS A 73 1.45 -1.41 0.59
CA HIS A 73 1.19 0.02 0.73
C HIS A 73 2.02 0.65 1.86
N TYR A 74 2.24 -0.05 2.97
CA TYR A 74 3.12 0.42 4.05
C TYR A 74 4.56 0.62 3.57
N LYS A 75 5.10 -0.32 2.79
CA LYS A 75 6.45 -0.19 2.20
C LYS A 75 6.53 0.99 1.23
N SER A 76 5.49 1.17 0.40
CA SER A 76 5.36 2.32 -0.50
C SER A 76 5.37 3.65 0.27
N LEU A 77 4.49 3.77 1.27
CA LEU A 77 4.36 4.92 2.15
C LEU A 77 5.69 5.25 2.84
N LYS A 78 6.33 4.25 3.45
CA LYS A 78 7.62 4.40 4.16
C LYS A 78 8.73 4.86 3.23
N LYS A 79 8.76 4.38 1.98
CA LYS A 79 9.74 4.81 0.98
C LYS A 79 9.58 6.29 0.64
N LYS A 80 8.35 6.74 0.44
CA LYS A 80 8.03 8.13 0.08
C LYS A 80 8.24 9.10 1.24
N LEU A 81 7.83 8.75 2.46
CA LEU A 81 8.09 9.57 3.66
C LEU A 81 9.58 9.80 3.89
N LYS A 82 10.42 8.78 3.66
CA LYS A 82 11.89 8.94 3.74
C LYS A 82 12.46 9.92 2.73
N VAL A 83 11.81 10.12 1.59
CA VAL A 83 12.23 11.13 0.59
C VAL A 83 11.82 12.51 1.08
N LEU A 84 10.56 12.68 1.48
CA LEU A 84 10.02 13.98 1.93
C LEU A 84 10.63 14.50 3.24
N MET A 85 11.05 13.62 4.15
CA MET A 85 11.69 14.01 5.43
C MET A 85 13.21 14.23 5.32
N LYS A 86 13.79 14.02 4.15
CA LYS A 86 15.22 14.29 3.88
C LYS A 86 15.45 15.59 3.08
N GLU A 87 14.37 16.24 2.67
CA GLU A 87 14.34 17.69 2.40
C GLU A 87 14.10 18.45 3.71
#